data_AF-A0A1Q4A007-F1
#
_entry.id   AF-A0A1Q4A007-F1
#
_cell.length_a   1.000
_cell.length_b   1.000
_cell.length_c   1.000
_cell.angle_alpha   90.00
_cell.angle_beta   90.00
_cell.angle_gamma   90.00
#
_symmetry.space_group_name_H-M   'P 1'
#
loop_
_entity.id
_entity.type
_entity.pdbx_description
1 polymer ?
#
loop_
_entity_poly.entity_id
_entity_poly.type
_entity_poly.pdbx_seq_one_letter_code
_entity_poly.pdbx_strand_id
1 'polypeptide(L)'
;MRILLVGASRPETAARGRMLAERLGVAYLAPAVGESASFERMLGAHTAGFVLDGFPSSVAEARALDAFLRSRAAELDVALHLDGPSPATPAEDELLTHYRGRVVELDAVGSDAEVLERMLDGLREALVAA
;
A
#
# COMPACT_ATOMS: atom_id res chain seq x y z
N MET A 1 7.87 -3.31 8.81
CA MET A 1 6.44 -3.32 8.42
C MET A 1 6.32 -2.81 6.99
N ARG A 2 5.64 -3.58 6.13
CA ARG A 2 5.63 -3.47 4.67
C ARG A 2 4.18 -3.34 4.23
N ILE A 3 3.77 -2.11 3.98
CA ILE A 3 2.39 -1.74 3.72
C ILE A 3 2.25 -1.42 2.24
N LEU A 4 1.19 -1.90 1.62
CA LEU A 4 0.75 -1.48 0.30
C LEU A 4 -0.49 -0.58 0.43
N LEU A 5 -0.52 0.54 -0.29
CA LEU A 5 -1.72 1.37 -0.47
C LEU A 5 -2.36 1.04 -1.82
N VAL A 6 -3.55 0.46 -1.79
CA VAL A 6 -4.33 0.13 -2.99
C VAL A 6 -5.27 1.30 -3.31
N GLY A 7 -5.39 1.67 -4.58
CA GLY A 7 -6.21 2.81 -5.02
C GLY A 7 -5.50 4.18 -5.02
N ALA A 8 -4.18 4.18 -4.92
CA ALA A 8 -3.40 5.34 -4.47
C ALA A 8 -2.93 6.33 -5.56
N SER A 9 -3.44 6.25 -6.79
CA SER A 9 -3.11 7.21 -7.86
C SER A 9 -3.74 8.62 -7.67
N ARG A 10 -4.22 8.93 -6.46
CA ARG A 10 -4.89 10.20 -6.13
C ARG A 10 -3.97 11.06 -5.26
N PRO A 11 -3.89 12.39 -5.50
CA PRO A 11 -3.00 13.27 -4.74
C PRO A 11 -3.31 13.29 -3.23
N GLU A 12 -4.57 13.12 -2.85
CA GLU A 12 -5.03 12.98 -1.47
C GLU A 12 -4.49 11.71 -0.79
N THR A 13 -4.46 10.58 -1.50
CA THR A 13 -3.89 9.33 -0.98
C THR A 13 -2.38 9.43 -0.76
N ALA A 14 -1.67 10.06 -1.70
CA ALA A 14 -0.22 10.25 -1.59
C ALA A 14 0.19 11.09 -0.37
N ALA A 15 -0.61 12.10 0.01
CA ALA A 15 -0.36 12.87 1.23
C ALA A 15 -0.52 12.00 2.48
N ARG A 16 -1.59 11.21 2.55
CA ARG A 16 -1.88 10.29 3.67
C ARG A 16 -0.85 9.18 3.77
N GLY A 17 -0.41 8.61 2.65
CA GLY A 17 0.64 7.60 2.61
C GLY A 17 1.99 8.13 3.13
N ARG A 18 2.35 9.37 2.81
CA ARG A 18 3.53 10.03 3.39
C ARG A 18 3.40 10.20 4.90
N MET A 19 2.27 10.73 5.37
CA MET A 19 2.00 10.90 6.80
C MET A 19 2.08 9.56 7.55
N LEU A 20 1.55 8.48 6.96
CA LEU A 20 1.64 7.14 7.52
C LEU A 20 3.09 6.66 7.62
N ALA A 21 3.86 6.77 6.54
CA ALA A 21 5.27 6.37 6.52
C ALA A 21 6.09 7.13 7.59
N GLU A 22 5.90 8.44 7.70
CA GLU A 22 6.52 9.28 8.73
C GLU A 22 6.15 8.82 10.13
N ARG A 23 4.85 8.57 10.37
CA ARG A 23 4.34 8.14 11.67
C ARG A 23 4.87 6.77 12.11
N LEU A 24 5.18 5.91 11.15
CA LEU A 24 5.73 4.57 11.36
C LEU A 24 7.26 4.53 11.33
N GLY A 25 7.92 5.62 10.93
CA GLY A 25 9.38 5.67 10.77
C GLY A 25 9.91 4.74 9.67
N VAL A 26 9.14 4.54 8.60
CA VAL A 26 9.53 3.71 7.43
C VAL A 26 9.61 4.55 6.16
N ALA A 27 10.20 3.99 5.09
CA ALA A 27 10.29 4.69 3.82
C ALA A 27 8.93 4.82 3.13
N TYR A 28 8.63 6.00 2.58
CA TYR A 28 7.52 6.19 1.64
C TYR A 28 8.04 5.98 0.21
N LEU A 29 7.44 5.04 -0.52
CA LEU A 29 7.84 4.66 -1.87
C LEU A 29 6.67 4.87 -2.82
N ALA A 30 6.80 5.79 -3.77
CA ALA A 30 5.79 6.06 -4.79
C ALA A 30 6.42 6.08 -6.19
N PRO A 31 6.62 4.91 -6.82
CA PRO A 31 7.12 4.86 -8.18
C PRO A 31 6.08 5.45 -9.13
N ALA A 32 6.53 6.17 -10.16
CA ALA A 32 5.61 6.68 -11.17
C ALA A 32 5.01 5.51 -11.97
N VAL A 33 3.78 5.70 -12.47
CA VAL A 33 3.08 4.72 -13.30
C VAL A 33 3.95 4.34 -14.50
N GLY A 34 4.17 3.04 -14.70
CA GLY A 34 5.01 2.51 -15.78
C GLY A 34 6.51 2.41 -15.48
N GLU A 35 6.96 2.80 -14.29
CA GLU A 35 8.36 2.64 -13.86
C GLU A 35 8.63 1.32 -13.11
N SER A 36 7.92 0.26 -13.50
CA SER A 36 8.06 -1.09 -12.92
C SER A 36 9.52 -1.60 -12.99
N ALA A 37 10.30 -1.17 -14.00
CA ALA A 37 11.71 -1.53 -14.12
C ALA A 37 12.62 -0.97 -13.00
N SER A 38 12.15 0.02 -12.22
CA SER A 38 12.92 0.67 -11.15
C SER A 38 12.48 0.27 -9.74
N PHE A 39 11.33 -0.39 -9.56
CA PHE A 39 10.81 -0.70 -8.23
C PHE A 39 11.76 -1.60 -7.45
N GLU A 40 12.40 -2.57 -8.10
CA GLU A 40 13.30 -3.53 -7.44
C GLU A 40 14.50 -2.84 -6.77
N ARG A 41 15.07 -1.84 -7.46
CA ARG A 41 16.18 -1.05 -6.94
C ARG A 41 15.75 -0.20 -5.75
N MET A 42 14.56 0.39 -5.85
CA MET A 42 13.98 1.23 -4.80
C MET A 42 13.65 0.40 -3.55
N LEU A 43 12.92 -0.70 -3.71
CA LEU A 43 12.52 -1.60 -2.62
C LEU A 43 13.71 -2.35 -2.01
N GLY A 44 14.76 -2.62 -2.79
CA GLY A 44 15.94 -3.36 -2.33
C GLY A 44 16.62 -2.76 -1.10
N ALA A 45 16.61 -1.43 -0.95
CA ALA A 45 17.19 -0.73 0.21
C ALA A 45 16.24 -0.66 1.42
N HIS A 46 14.96 -1.01 1.24
CA HIS A 46 13.90 -0.74 2.21
C HIS A 46 13.09 -1.98 2.60
N THR A 47 13.59 -3.19 2.33
CA THR A 47 12.85 -4.44 2.61
C THR A 47 12.49 -4.66 4.09
N ALA A 48 13.19 -4.00 5.01
CA ALA A 48 12.85 -4.01 6.45
C ALA A 48 11.52 -3.28 6.76
N GLY A 49 11.12 -2.31 5.92
CA GLY A 49 9.84 -1.64 6.05
C GLY A 49 9.65 -0.46 5.10
N PHE A 50 8.43 -0.36 4.58
CA PHE A 50 8.02 0.69 3.65
C PHE A 50 6.50 0.86 3.65
N VAL A 51 6.04 2.01 3.18
CA VAL A 51 4.70 2.24 2.64
C VAL A 51 4.85 2.42 1.14
N LEU A 52 4.22 1.53 0.36
CA LEU A 52 4.25 1.54 -1.08
C LEU A 52 2.93 2.11 -1.61
N ASP A 53 3.02 3.15 -2.42
CA ASP A 53 1.91 3.93 -2.96
C ASP A 53 2.04 4.00 -4.49
N GLY A 54 0.91 3.93 -5.21
CA GLY A 54 0.87 4.07 -6.67
C GLY A 54 1.39 2.86 -7.46
N PHE A 55 1.86 1.81 -6.79
CA PHE A 55 2.30 0.56 -7.38
C PHE A 55 2.02 -0.62 -6.44
N PRO A 56 1.60 -1.80 -6.93
CA PRO A 56 1.34 -2.14 -8.33
C PRO A 56 0.04 -1.50 -8.86
N SER A 57 -0.01 -1.28 -10.17
CA SER A 57 -1.17 -0.78 -10.92
C SER A 57 -1.91 -1.87 -11.70
N SER A 58 -1.38 -3.09 -11.72
CA SER A 58 -1.96 -4.25 -12.37
C SER A 58 -1.61 -5.55 -11.65
N VAL A 59 -2.37 -6.62 -11.88
CA VAL A 59 -2.08 -7.95 -11.33
C VAL A 59 -0.71 -8.48 -11.77
N ALA A 60 -0.26 -8.15 -12.99
CA ALA A 60 1.06 -8.55 -13.47
C ALA A 60 2.18 -7.92 -12.62
N GLU A 61 2.06 -6.63 -12.32
CA GLU A 61 2.98 -5.93 -11.41
C GLU A 61 2.89 -6.45 -9.98
N ALA A 62 1.68 -6.74 -9.48
CA ALA A 62 1.48 -7.34 -8.16
C ALA A 62 2.21 -8.67 -8.02
N ARG A 63 2.10 -9.55 -9.02
CA ARG A 63 2.84 -10.82 -9.06
C ARG A 63 4.35 -10.62 -9.09
N ALA A 64 4.85 -9.62 -9.81
CA ALA A 64 6.27 -9.29 -9.84
C ALA A 64 6.75 -8.78 -8.47
N LEU A 65 5.99 -7.89 -7.82
CA LEU A 65 6.25 -7.41 -6.47
C LEU A 65 6.30 -8.57 -5.46
N ASP A 66 5.31 -9.45 -5.48
CA ASP A 66 5.24 -10.61 -4.59
C ASP A 66 6.44 -11.55 -4.78
N ALA A 67 6.81 -11.84 -6.02
CA ALA A 67 7.97 -12.69 -6.32
C ALA A 67 9.27 -12.04 -5.81
N PHE A 68 9.44 -10.74 -6.05
CA PHE A 68 10.59 -9.98 -5.58
C PHE A 68 10.69 -9.99 -4.04
N LEU A 69 9.59 -9.70 -3.35
CA LEU A 69 9.54 -9.66 -1.89
C LEU A 69 9.74 -11.06 -1.28
N ARG A 70 9.08 -12.08 -1.82
CA ARG A 70 9.22 -13.47 -1.35
C ARG A 70 10.64 -13.99 -1.47
N SER A 71 11.34 -13.68 -2.55
CA SER A 71 12.77 -14.06 -2.73
C SER A 71 13.71 -13.49 -1.65
N ARG A 72 13.24 -12.50 -0.88
CA ARG A 72 13.98 -11.83 0.21
C ARG A 72 13.37 -12.08 1.59
N ALA A 73 12.45 -13.04 1.70
CA ALA A 73 11.62 -13.26 2.91
C ALA A 73 10.93 -11.97 3.39
N ALA A 74 10.58 -11.09 2.44
CA ALA A 74 10.13 -9.73 2.67
C ALA A 74 8.66 -9.51 2.23
N GLU A 75 7.79 -10.52 2.31
CA GLU A 75 6.37 -10.43 1.90
C GLU A 75 5.60 -9.25 2.53
N LEU A 76 4.56 -8.75 1.85
CA LEU A 76 3.72 -7.68 2.39
C LEU A 76 3.04 -8.11 3.69
N ASP A 77 3.03 -7.21 4.66
CA ASP A 77 2.34 -7.42 5.94
C ASP A 77 0.83 -7.15 5.77
N VAL A 78 0.49 -6.09 5.05
CA VAL A 78 -0.89 -5.61 4.93
C VAL A 78 -1.06 -4.73 3.69
N ALA A 79 -2.25 -4.78 3.10
CA ALA A 79 -2.70 -3.88 2.05
C ALA A 79 -3.82 -3.00 2.60
N LEU A 80 -3.66 -1.68 2.59
CA LEU A 80 -4.71 -0.74 2.96
C LEU A 80 -5.45 -0.30 1.69
N HIS A 81 -6.76 -0.43 1.70
CA HIS A 81 -7.64 0.12 0.69
C HIS A 81 -8.39 1.32 1.28
N LEU A 82 -8.22 2.49 0.68
CA LEU A 82 -8.89 3.70 1.12
C LEU A 82 -10.12 3.94 0.24
N ASP A 83 -11.29 3.57 0.75
CA ASP A 83 -12.58 3.78 0.08
C ASP A 83 -12.93 5.28 0.10
N GLY A 84 -12.79 5.90 -1.07
CA GLY A 84 -13.11 7.31 -1.28
C GLY A 84 -14.44 7.52 -2.04
N PRO A 85 -14.83 8.78 -2.29
CA PRO A 85 -16.04 9.09 -3.05
C PRO A 85 -15.93 8.72 -4.54
N SER A 86 -14.72 8.46 -5.02
CA SER A 86 -14.46 8.03 -6.39
C SER A 86 -14.64 6.51 -6.48
N PRO A 87 -15.39 5.99 -7.48
CA PRO A 87 -15.57 4.55 -7.62
C PRO A 87 -14.24 3.85 -7.86
N ALA A 88 -14.12 2.62 -7.36
CA ALA A 88 -12.99 1.75 -7.62
C ALA A 88 -12.83 1.52 -9.14
N THR A 89 -11.59 1.41 -9.59
CA THR A 89 -11.30 1.05 -10.98
C THR A 89 -11.30 -0.48 -11.15
N PRO A 90 -11.55 -1.02 -12.36
CA PRO A 90 -11.47 -2.47 -12.57
C PRO A 90 -10.10 -3.07 -12.22
N ALA A 91 -9.02 -2.32 -12.46
CA ALA A 91 -7.67 -2.74 -12.09
C ALA A 91 -7.47 -2.78 -10.56
N GLU A 92 -8.10 -1.85 -9.84
CA GLU A 92 -8.11 -1.82 -8.38
C GLU A 92 -8.88 -3.02 -7.81
N ASP A 93 -10.06 -3.34 -8.34
CA ASP A 93 -10.82 -4.54 -7.96
C ASP A 93 -10.02 -5.84 -8.16
N GLU A 94 -9.30 -5.94 -9.27
CA GLU A 94 -8.40 -7.08 -9.55
C GLU A 94 -7.25 -7.16 -8.53
N LEU A 95 -6.68 -6.01 -8.13
CA LEU A 95 -5.63 -5.95 -7.11
C LEU A 95 -6.16 -6.31 -5.72
N LEU A 96 -7.33 -5.80 -5.33
CA LEU A 96 -8.00 -6.16 -4.08
C LEU A 96 -8.29 -7.67 -4.03
N THR A 97 -8.72 -8.23 -5.16
CA THR A 97 -8.91 -9.67 -5.31
C THR A 97 -7.59 -10.44 -5.16
N HIS A 98 -6.50 -9.95 -5.76
CA HIS A 98 -5.18 -10.59 -5.69
C HIS A 98 -4.61 -10.58 -4.26
N TYR A 99 -4.76 -9.49 -3.52
CA TYR A 99 -4.30 -9.34 -2.13
C TYR A 99 -5.31 -9.78 -1.08
N ARG A 100 -6.43 -10.39 -1.49
CA ARG A 100 -7.49 -10.85 -0.60
C ARG A 100 -6.94 -11.63 0.60
N GLY A 101 -7.41 -11.29 1.80
CA GLY A 101 -6.93 -11.86 3.06
C GLY A 101 -5.79 -11.07 3.73
N ARG A 102 -5.25 -10.05 3.06
CA ARG A 102 -4.34 -9.04 3.65
C ARG A 102 -4.89 -7.61 3.54
N VAL A 103 -6.06 -7.44 2.92
CA VAL A 103 -6.68 -6.15 2.69
C VAL A 103 -7.42 -5.69 3.94
N VAL A 104 -7.16 -4.46 4.36
CA VAL A 104 -7.96 -3.70 5.33
C VAL A 104 -8.62 -2.56 4.57
N GLU A 105 -9.94 -2.60 4.51
CA GLU A 105 -10.76 -1.55 3.90
C GLU A 105 -11.03 -0.45 4.92
N LEU A 106 -10.79 0.80 4.52
CA LEU A 106 -10.90 1.97 5.38
C LEU A 106 -11.64 3.07 4.63
N ASP A 107 -12.67 3.63 5.25
CA ASP A 107 -13.32 4.82 4.73
C ASP A 107 -12.39 6.04 4.79
N ALA A 108 -12.26 6.71 3.65
CA ALA A 108 -11.35 7.82 3.41
C ALA A 108 -12.00 9.20 3.62
N VAL A 109 -13.12 9.28 4.37
CA VAL A 109 -13.90 10.51 4.59
C VAL A 109 -13.38 11.31 5.78
N GLY A 110 -13.30 12.63 5.62
CA GLY A 110 -12.87 13.56 6.66
C GLY A 110 -11.48 14.12 6.39
N SER A 111 -10.87 14.66 7.44
CA SER A 111 -9.53 15.25 7.37
C SER A 111 -8.43 14.18 7.27
N ASP A 112 -7.26 14.57 6.75
CA ASP A 112 -6.12 13.66 6.63
C ASP A 112 -5.65 13.11 7.99
N ALA A 113 -5.80 13.88 9.07
CA ALA A 113 -5.49 13.43 10.42
C ALA A 113 -6.47 12.33 10.88
N GLU A 114 -7.77 12.49 10.64
CA GLU A 114 -8.77 11.48 11.00
C GLU A 114 -8.56 10.18 10.20
N VAL A 115 -8.28 10.30 8.89
CA VAL A 115 -8.00 9.14 8.05
C VAL A 115 -6.70 8.45 8.47
N LEU A 116 -5.65 9.21 8.82
CA LEU A 116 -4.41 8.64 9.34
C LEU A 116 -4.65 7.83 10.61
N GLU A 117 -5.41 8.34 11.58
CA GLU A 117 -5.72 7.59 12.80
C GLU A 117 -6.47 6.29 12.47
N ARG A 118 -7.43 6.31 11.52
CA ARG A 118 -8.09 5.07 11.05
C ARG A 118 -7.12 4.10 10.39
N MET A 119 -6.16 4.59 9.62
CA MET A 119 -5.11 3.75 9.04
C MET A 119 -4.28 3.08 10.13
N LEU A 120 -3.88 3.82 11.16
CA LEU A 120 -3.11 3.26 12.28
C LEU A 120 -3.91 2.24 13.08
N ASP A 121 -5.19 2.50 13.32
CA ASP A 121 -6.09 1.55 14.00
C ASP A 121 -6.27 0.27 13.17
N GLY A 122 -6.56 0.39 11.87
CA GLY A 122 -6.70 -0.76 10.98
C GLY A 122 -5.42 -1.59 10.88
N LEU A 123 -4.25 -0.94 10.85
CA LEU A 123 -2.96 -1.63 10.92
C LEU A 123 -2.77 -2.39 12.23
N ARG A 124 -3.11 -1.76 13.36
CA ARG A 124 -2.99 -2.39 14.68
C ARG A 124 -3.88 -3.63 14.78
N GLU A 125 -5.11 -3.56 14.30
CA GLU A 125 -6.04 -4.68 14.30
C GLU A 125 -5.55 -5.83 13.41
N ALA A 126 -5.08 -5.52 12.20
CA ALA A 126 -4.54 -6.52 11.28
C ALA A 126 -3.31 -7.25 11.85
N LEU A 127 -2.44 -6.55 12.57
CA LEU A 127 -1.26 -7.13 13.21
C LEU A 127 -1.57 -7.99 14.44
N VAL A 128 -2.64 -7.67 15.17
CA VAL A 128 -3.07 -8.47 16.33
C VAL A 128 -3.77 -9.75 15.89
N ALA A 129 -4.41 -9.74 14.73
CA ALA A 129 -5.12 -10.90 14.17
C ALA A 129 -4.21 -11.90 13.42
N ALA A 130 -2.95 -11.53 13.15
CA ALA A 130 -1.96 -12.32 12.40
C ALA A 130 -1.09 -13.19 13.33
#